data_AF-U1KVX2-F1
#
_entry.id   AF-U1KVX2-F1
#
_cell.length_a   1.000
_cell.length_b   1.000
_cell.length_c   1.000
_cell.angle_alpha   90.00
_cell.angle_beta   90.00
_cell.angle_gamma   90.00
#
_symmetry.space_group_name_H-M   'P 1'
#
loop_
_entity.id
_entity.type
_entity.pdbx_description
1 polymer ?
#
loop_
_entity_poly.entity_id
_entity_poly.type
_entity_poly.pdbx_seq_one_letter_code
_entity_poly.pdbx_strand_id
1 'polypeptide(L)'
;MGELQCGDITYIWTGQKWSYLAVVIDLYARRAIGWAMSEKPDTALTIKALDRAYEQRGKPRGVMFHSDQGSQYSSTKFRQRLWRYQITQSMSRRGNCWDNSPMERVFRSLKTEWVPSTGYNSFKEAEQDISFYLMNYYNWSRPHSHNDMKAPAVAKEKLNSLSGIS
;
A
#
# COMPACT_ATOMS: atom_id res chain seq x y z
N MET A 1 -10.03 -1.72 18.73
CA MET A 1 -9.77 -2.79 17.73
C MET A 1 -8.61 -2.30 16.87
N GLY A 2 -7.49 -3.03 16.81
CA GLY A 2 -6.26 -2.52 16.15
C GLY A 2 -6.41 -2.42 14.63
N GLU A 3 -5.86 -1.37 14.02
CA GLU A 3 -5.83 -1.25 12.55
C GLU A 3 -4.78 -2.23 11.99
N LEU A 4 -5.16 -3.01 10.98
CA LEU A 4 -4.23 -3.91 10.29
C LEU A 4 -3.90 -3.32 8.92
N GLN A 5 -2.62 -3.01 8.74
CA GLN A 5 -2.06 -2.47 7.50
C GLN A 5 -1.11 -3.49 6.88
N CYS A 6 -0.95 -3.42 5.57
CA CYS A 6 0.00 -4.25 4.85
C CYS A 6 0.79 -3.43 3.85
N GLY A 7 2.06 -3.76 3.63
CA GLY A 7 2.89 -3.10 2.62
C GLY A 7 3.77 -4.07 1.85
N ASP A 8 3.97 -3.72 0.58
CA ASP A 8 4.80 -4.47 -0.36
C ASP A 8 5.36 -3.55 -1.46
N ILE A 9 6.31 -4.05 -2.24
CA ILE A 9 6.98 -3.36 -3.34
C ILE A 9 6.70 -4.10 -4.66
N THR A 10 6.43 -3.36 -5.73
CA THR A 10 6.48 -3.86 -7.10
C THR A 10 7.42 -3.01 -7.95
N TYR A 11 7.83 -3.54 -9.09
CA TYR A 11 8.53 -2.78 -10.14
C TYR A 11 7.54 -2.28 -11.21
N ILE A 12 7.89 -1.14 -11.83
CA ILE A 12 7.17 -0.45 -12.90
C ILE A 12 8.19 0.02 -13.95
N TRP A 13 7.90 -0.18 -15.24
CA TRP A 13 8.78 0.28 -16.32
C TRP A 13 8.56 1.76 -16.57
N THR A 14 9.63 2.55 -16.52
CA THR A 14 9.59 4.01 -16.63
C THR A 14 10.58 4.49 -17.69
N GLY A 15 10.31 4.13 -18.94
CA GLY A 15 11.03 4.54 -20.14
C GLY A 15 12.28 3.70 -20.38
N GLN A 16 13.34 3.98 -19.62
CA GLN A 16 14.66 3.37 -19.85
C GLN A 16 15.04 2.33 -18.80
N LYS A 17 14.35 2.30 -17.66
CA LYS A 17 14.67 1.42 -16.53
C LYS A 17 13.44 1.05 -15.72
N TRP A 18 13.60 0.01 -14.91
CA TRP A 18 12.66 -0.34 -13.85
C TRP A 18 12.79 0.62 -12.67
N SER A 19 11.65 1.16 -12.25
CA SER A 19 11.47 1.89 -11.00
C SER A 19 10.64 1.07 -10.04
N TYR A 20 10.67 1.43 -8.76
CA TYR A 20 10.03 0.68 -7.68
C TYR A 20 8.92 1.50 -7.05
N LEU A 21 7.79 0.84 -6.84
CA LEU A 21 6.60 1.39 -6.19
C LEU A 21 6.38 0.61 -4.90
N ALA A 22 6.43 1.28 -3.76
CA ALA A 22 5.96 0.75 -2.49
C ALA A 22 4.54 1.26 -2.21
N VAL A 23 3.66 0.36 -1.78
CA VAL A 23 2.27 0.69 -1.42
C VAL A 23 1.97 0.14 -0.03
N VAL A 24 1.22 0.91 0.76
CA VAL A 24 0.64 0.53 2.03
C VAL A 24 -0.87 0.60 1.93
N ILE A 25 -1.54 -0.49 2.29
CA ILE A 25 -3.00 -0.58 2.33
C ILE A 25 -3.52 -0.84 3.74
N ASP A 26 -4.71 -0.33 4.01
CA ASP A 26 -5.57 -0.76 5.10
C ASP A 26 -6.27 -2.06 4.68
N LEU A 27 -6.11 -3.15 5.46
CA LEU A 27 -6.65 -4.45 5.08
C LEU A 27 -8.16 -4.57 5.30
N TYR A 28 -8.76 -3.67 6.07
CA TYR A 28 -10.19 -3.68 6.35
C TYR A 28 -11.01 -3.36 5.10
N ALA A 29 -10.82 -2.18 4.51
CA ALA A 29 -11.55 -1.75 3.31
C ALA A 29 -10.74 -1.94 2.02
N ARG A 30 -9.52 -2.49 2.10
CA ARG A 30 -8.56 -2.55 0.98
C ARG A 30 -8.24 -1.17 0.43
N ARG A 31 -8.14 -0.16 1.30
CA ARG A 31 -7.86 1.22 0.90
C ARG A 31 -6.36 1.42 0.79
N ALA A 32 -5.88 1.98 -0.33
CA ALA A 32 -4.52 2.46 -0.42
C ALA A 32 -4.37 3.73 0.44
N ILE A 33 -3.52 3.67 1.45
CA ILE A 33 -3.36 4.73 2.45
C ILE A 33 -1.96 5.34 2.44
N GLY A 34 -1.01 4.74 1.73
CA GLY A 34 0.30 5.34 1.53
C GLY A 34 0.99 4.68 0.34
N TRP A 35 1.82 5.45 -0.35
CA TRP A 35 2.62 4.91 -1.45
C TRP A 35 3.82 5.82 -1.70
N ALA A 36 4.85 5.29 -2.33
CA ALA A 36 5.99 6.06 -2.79
C ALA A 36 6.63 5.39 -4.00
N MET A 37 7.27 6.17 -4.86
CA MET A 37 8.11 5.66 -5.94
C MET A 37 9.57 6.09 -5.76
N SER A 38 10.48 5.24 -6.24
CA SER A 38 11.93 5.47 -6.24
C SER A 38 12.58 4.65 -7.36
N GLU A 39 13.73 5.09 -7.83
CA GLU A 39 14.56 4.31 -8.75
C GLU A 39 15.34 3.19 -8.04
N LYS A 40 15.31 3.15 -6.70
CA LYS A 40 16.01 2.17 -5.87
C LYS A 40 15.03 1.42 -4.96
N PRO A 41 15.14 0.09 -4.84
CA PRO A 41 14.32 -0.71 -3.92
C PRO A 41 14.96 -0.72 -2.53
N ASP A 42 15.04 0.45 -1.88
CA ASP A 42 15.70 0.56 -0.58
C ASP A 42 14.69 0.72 0.58
N THR A 43 15.20 0.65 1.81
CA THR A 43 14.38 0.91 3.00
C THR A 43 13.76 2.31 2.97
N ALA A 44 14.43 3.31 2.38
CA ALA A 44 13.93 4.68 2.36
C ALA A 44 12.62 4.78 1.58
N LEU A 45 12.49 4.03 0.48
CA LEU A 45 11.24 3.87 -0.26
C LEU A 45 10.10 3.35 0.62
N THR A 46 10.32 2.24 1.33
CA THR A 46 9.29 1.63 2.20
C THR A 46 8.92 2.53 3.39
N ILE A 47 9.89 3.23 3.98
CA ILE A 47 9.66 4.21 5.05
C ILE A 47 8.83 5.38 4.52
N LYS A 48 9.11 5.88 3.31
CA LYS A 48 8.35 6.99 2.72
C LYS A 48 6.88 6.62 2.49
N ALA A 49 6.60 5.39 2.05
CA ALA A 49 5.24 4.89 1.91
C ALA A 49 4.54 4.73 3.28
N LEU A 50 5.24 4.19 4.28
CA LEU A 50 4.75 4.08 5.67
C LEU A 50 4.47 5.45 6.30
N ASP A 51 5.37 6.42 6.14
CA ASP A 51 5.22 7.78 6.68
C ASP A 51 3.97 8.45 6.10
N ARG A 52 3.73 8.31 4.79
CA ARG A 52 2.51 8.80 4.14
C ARG A 52 1.25 8.11 4.70
N ALA A 53 1.30 6.80 4.93
CA ALA A 53 0.19 6.06 5.54
C ALA A 53 -0.11 6.50 6.97
N TYR A 54 0.94 6.69 7.77
CA TYR A 54 0.82 7.14 9.15
C TYR A 54 0.19 8.54 9.24
N GLU A 55 0.66 9.48 8.43
CA GLU A 55 0.13 10.84 8.37
C GLU A 55 -1.31 10.87 7.83
N GLN A 56 -1.59 10.15 6.73
CA GLN A 56 -2.94 10.09 6.13
C GLN A 56 -3.99 9.51 7.09
N ARG A 57 -3.59 8.62 8.01
CA ARG A 57 -4.47 8.03 9.02
C ARG A 57 -4.60 8.84 10.31
N GLY A 58 -3.97 10.01 10.39
CA GLY A 58 -4.02 10.85 11.59
C GLY A 58 -3.18 10.28 12.74
N LYS A 59 -2.04 9.66 12.43
CA LYS A 59 -1.05 9.18 13.42
C LYS A 59 -1.59 8.14 14.41
N PRO A 60 -2.22 7.06 13.92
CA PRO A 60 -2.86 6.07 14.78
C PRO A 60 -1.85 5.33 15.66
N ARG A 61 -2.31 4.79 16.79
CA ARG A 61 -1.53 3.93 17.70
C ARG A 61 -2.12 2.52 17.73
N GLY A 62 -1.31 1.53 18.08
CA GLY A 62 -1.77 0.14 18.20
C GLY A 62 -2.11 -0.49 16.84
N VAL A 63 -1.49 0.00 15.78
CA VAL A 63 -1.59 -0.56 14.43
C VAL A 63 -0.67 -1.77 14.32
N MET A 64 -1.08 -2.78 13.57
CA MET A 64 -0.21 -3.86 13.11
C MET A 64 0.14 -3.64 11.64
N PHE A 65 1.43 -3.72 11.31
CA PHE A 65 1.92 -3.62 9.93
C PHE A 65 2.47 -4.97 9.49
N HIS A 66 1.83 -5.56 8.48
CA HIS A 66 2.22 -6.83 7.89
C HIS A 66 3.02 -6.62 6.58
N SER A 67 4.12 -7.35 6.41
CA SER A 67 4.89 -7.37 5.16
C SER A 67 5.48 -8.75 4.90
N ASP A 68 6.13 -8.92 3.75
CA ASP A 68 7.04 -10.05 3.57
C ASP A 68 8.33 -9.90 4.41
N GLN A 69 9.21 -10.89 4.31
CA GLN A 69 10.53 -10.88 4.95
C GLN A 69 11.62 -10.18 4.10
N GLY A 70 11.23 -9.27 3.20
CA GLY A 70 12.16 -8.51 2.38
C GLY A 70 13.20 -7.75 3.20
N SER A 71 14.39 -7.55 2.61
CA SER A 71 15.52 -6.86 3.28
C SER A 71 15.16 -5.45 3.76
N GLN A 72 14.25 -4.78 3.05
CA GLN A 72 13.77 -3.43 3.34
C GLN A 72 12.94 -3.43 4.63
N TYR A 73 12.01 -4.38 4.78
CA TYR A 73 11.11 -4.51 5.93
C TYR A 73 11.78 -5.10 7.18
N SER A 74 12.79 -5.96 7.00
CA SER A 74 13.58 -6.52 8.11
C SER A 74 14.70 -5.57 8.60
N SER A 75 15.01 -4.52 7.83
CA SER A 75 16.08 -3.57 8.16
C SER A 75 15.88 -2.87 9.51
N THR A 76 16.99 -2.54 10.17
CA THR A 76 16.97 -1.79 11.45
C THR A 76 16.25 -0.46 11.32
N LYS A 77 16.44 0.27 10.21
CA LYS A 77 15.79 1.57 9.97
C LYS A 77 14.28 1.45 9.89
N PHE A 78 13.76 0.41 9.23
CA PHE A 78 12.32 0.18 9.13
C PHE A 78 11.72 -0.17 10.50
N ARG A 79 12.37 -1.10 11.23
CA ARG A 79 11.96 -1.48 12.60
C ARG A 79 11.96 -0.30 13.57
N GLN A 80 12.99 0.56 13.51
CA GLN A 80 13.04 1.79 14.30
C GLN A 80 11.90 2.76 13.96
N ARG A 81 11.52 2.86 12.68
CA ARG A 81 10.40 3.69 12.25
C ARG A 81 9.06 3.18 12.81
N LEU A 82 8.81 1.87 12.72
CA LEU A 82 7.61 1.25 13.31
C LEU A 82 7.56 1.47 14.82
N TRP A 83 8.68 1.27 15.52
CA TRP A 83 8.77 1.51 16.96
C TRP A 83 8.42 2.94 17.35
N ARG A 84 8.94 3.94 16.61
CA ARG A 84 8.64 5.36 16.83
C ARG A 84 7.15 5.67 16.69
N TYR A 85 6.44 4.96 15.81
CA TYR A 85 5.00 5.11 15.59
C TYR A 85 4.15 4.20 16.46
N GLN A 86 4.75 3.39 17.34
CA GLN A 86 4.04 2.40 18.16
C GLN A 86 3.23 1.42 17.30
N ILE A 87 3.81 1.00 16.17
CA ILE A 87 3.25 0.03 15.24
C ILE A 87 3.92 -1.32 15.48
N THR A 88 3.09 -2.35 15.68
CA THR A 88 3.56 -3.73 15.84
C THR A 88 3.86 -4.33 14.47
N GLN A 89 5.07 -4.83 14.28
CA GLN A 89 5.43 -5.53 13.05
C GLN A 89 4.89 -6.96 13.04
N SER A 90 4.37 -7.38 11.89
CA SER A 90 4.09 -8.77 11.54
C SER A 90 4.76 -9.07 10.20
N MET A 91 5.33 -10.25 10.03
CA MET A 91 5.94 -10.65 8.75
C MET A 91 5.46 -12.05 8.35
N SER A 92 5.33 -12.28 7.05
CA SER A 92 5.00 -13.59 6.51
C SER A 92 6.02 -14.65 6.89
N ARG A 93 5.64 -15.93 6.79
CA ARG A 93 6.61 -17.03 6.91
C ARG A 93 7.48 -17.07 5.65
N ARG A 94 8.76 -17.41 5.84
CA ARG A 94 9.68 -17.60 4.72
C ARG A 94 9.14 -18.66 3.77
N GLY A 95 8.93 -18.30 2.50
CA GLY A 95 8.38 -19.21 1.47
C GLY A 95 6.86 -19.33 1.42
N ASN A 96 6.10 -18.51 2.17
CA ASN A 96 4.64 -18.50 2.11
C ASN A 96 4.12 -17.29 1.32
N CYS A 97 3.77 -17.49 0.04
CA CYS A 97 3.22 -16.45 -0.83
C CYS A 97 1.79 -16.02 -0.44
N TRP A 98 1.03 -16.87 0.27
CA TRP A 98 -0.37 -16.62 0.59
C TRP A 98 -0.57 -15.47 1.60
N ASP A 99 0.42 -15.25 2.47
CA ASP A 99 0.34 -14.25 3.55
C ASP A 99 0.22 -12.81 3.01
N ASN A 100 0.63 -12.57 1.75
CA ASN A 100 0.58 -11.24 1.11
C ASN A 100 -0.42 -11.12 -0.06
N SER A 101 -1.40 -12.04 -0.14
CA SER A 101 -2.43 -12.05 -1.19
C SER A 101 -3.16 -10.69 -1.41
N PRO A 102 -3.45 -9.88 -0.37
CA PRO A 102 -4.04 -8.56 -0.57
C PRO A 102 -3.18 -7.63 -1.42
N MET A 103 -1.86 -7.62 -1.21
CA MET A 103 -0.93 -6.78 -1.98
C MET A 103 -0.77 -7.29 -3.41
N GLU A 104 -0.69 -8.61 -3.59
CA GLU A 104 -0.67 -9.22 -4.92
C GLU A 104 -1.90 -8.78 -5.74
N ARG A 105 -3.08 -8.76 -5.12
CA ARG A 105 -4.31 -8.29 -5.78
C ARG A 105 -4.22 -6.82 -6.17
N VAL A 106 -3.67 -5.95 -5.32
CA VAL A 106 -3.47 -4.52 -5.63
C VAL A 106 -2.57 -4.36 -6.85
N PHE A 107 -1.42 -5.03 -6.85
CA PHE A 107 -0.45 -4.90 -7.94
C PHE A 107 -0.94 -5.53 -9.24
N ARG A 108 -1.65 -6.65 -9.16
CA ARG A 108 -2.29 -7.26 -10.34
C ARG A 108 -3.26 -6.27 -10.96
N SER A 109 -4.20 -5.72 -10.18
CA SER A 109 -5.17 -4.75 -10.67
C SER A 109 -4.51 -3.51 -11.26
N LEU A 110 -3.51 -2.92 -10.57
CA LEU A 110 -2.75 -1.79 -11.10
C LEU A 110 -2.14 -2.11 -12.47
N LYS A 111 -1.45 -3.25 -12.58
CA LYS A 111 -0.73 -3.63 -13.81
C LYS A 111 -1.66 -4.02 -14.95
N THR A 112 -2.82 -4.62 -14.67
CA THR A 112 -3.75 -5.06 -15.72
C THR A 112 -4.72 -3.98 -16.16
N GLU A 113 -5.10 -3.07 -15.26
CA GLU A 113 -6.17 -2.10 -15.51
C GLU A 113 -5.64 -0.70 -15.85
N TRP A 114 -4.41 -0.37 -15.43
CA TRP A 114 -3.94 1.02 -15.46
C TRP A 114 -2.57 1.20 -16.13
N VAL A 115 -1.59 0.39 -15.75
CA VAL A 115 -0.23 0.54 -16.30
C VAL A 115 -0.24 0.16 -17.78
N PRO A 116 0.30 1.00 -18.68
CA PRO A 116 0.41 0.67 -20.09
C PRO A 116 1.21 -0.62 -20.31
N SER A 117 0.83 -1.43 -21.29
CA SER A 117 1.52 -2.70 -21.60
C SER A 117 3.00 -2.50 -21.98
N THR A 118 3.34 -1.34 -22.53
CA THR A 118 4.72 -0.92 -22.85
C THR A 118 5.42 -0.19 -21.70
N GLY A 119 4.74 0.01 -20.56
CA GLY A 119 5.18 0.87 -19.48
C GLY A 119 5.07 2.37 -19.80
N TYR A 120 5.58 3.19 -18.90
CA TYR A 120 5.59 4.65 -19.03
C TYR A 120 6.81 5.15 -19.80
N ASN A 121 6.79 6.39 -20.29
CA ASN A 121 7.93 7.02 -20.97
C ASN A 121 8.94 7.64 -19.99
N SER A 122 8.49 8.02 -18.79
CA SER A 122 9.35 8.64 -17.78
C SER A 122 8.93 8.28 -16.36
N PHE A 123 9.85 8.47 -15.40
CA PHE A 123 9.55 8.32 -13.97
C PHE A 123 8.44 9.28 -13.52
N LYS A 124 8.49 10.53 -13.99
CA LYS A 124 7.52 11.57 -13.59
C LYS A 124 6.11 11.26 -14.07
N GLU A 125 5.98 10.79 -15.30
CA GLU A 125 4.70 10.34 -15.87
C GLU A 125 4.14 9.17 -15.04
N ALA A 126 4.96 8.16 -14.77
CA ALA A 126 4.56 7.02 -13.96
C ALA A 126 4.11 7.45 -12.55
N GLU A 127 4.87 8.34 -11.90
CA GLU A 127 4.55 8.83 -10.56
C GLU A 127 3.20 9.57 -10.54
N GLN A 128 2.94 10.43 -11.52
CA GLN A 128 1.68 11.18 -11.62
C GLN A 128 0.49 10.26 -11.89
N ASP A 129 0.62 9.35 -12.86
CA ASP A 129 -0.47 8.47 -13.26
C ASP A 129 -0.79 7.43 -12.19
N ILE A 130 0.23 6.80 -11.59
CA ILE A 130 0.04 5.85 -10.48
C ILE A 130 -0.50 6.55 -9.23
N SER A 131 -0.07 7.79 -8.97
CA SER A 131 -0.66 8.61 -7.90
C SER A 131 -2.17 8.75 -8.10
N PHE A 132 -2.58 9.12 -9.32
CA PHE A 132 -3.99 9.29 -9.66
C PHE A 132 -4.74 7.96 -9.55
N TYR A 133 -4.18 6.86 -10.05
CA TYR A 133 -4.76 5.53 -9.87
C TYR A 133 -5.03 5.23 -8.40
N LEU A 134 -3.99 5.26 -7.55
CA LEU A 134 -4.12 4.80 -6.16
C LEU A 134 -5.00 5.73 -5.33
N MET A 135 -4.80 7.04 -5.44
CA MET A 135 -5.43 8.02 -4.55
C MET A 135 -6.82 8.42 -5.00
N ASN A 136 -7.12 8.32 -6.30
CA ASN A 136 -8.42 8.65 -6.86
C ASN A 136 -9.16 7.37 -7.29
N TYR A 137 -8.82 6.79 -8.44
CA TYR A 137 -9.60 5.71 -9.04
C TYR A 137 -9.74 4.47 -8.13
N TYR A 138 -8.64 3.89 -7.69
CA TYR A 138 -8.60 2.70 -6.84
C TYR A 138 -9.39 2.89 -5.54
N ASN A 139 -9.21 4.03 -4.87
CA ASN A 139 -9.83 4.29 -3.58
C ASN A 139 -11.32 4.70 -3.67
N TRP A 140 -11.71 5.43 -4.71
CA TRP A 140 -13.02 6.10 -4.77
C TRP A 140 -13.94 5.59 -5.86
N SER A 141 -13.43 4.89 -6.87
CA SER A 141 -14.21 4.49 -8.04
C SER A 141 -14.15 2.99 -8.36
N ARG A 142 -13.01 2.34 -8.09
CA ARG A 142 -12.78 0.95 -8.46
C ARG A 142 -13.67 0.00 -7.63
N PRO A 143 -14.46 -0.89 -8.25
CA PRO A 143 -15.24 -1.90 -7.52
C PRO A 143 -14.36 -2.99 -6.90
N HIS A 144 -14.59 -3.33 -5.64
CA HIS A 144 -13.88 -4.39 -4.94
C HIS A 144 -14.85 -5.47 -4.49
N SER A 145 -14.65 -6.71 -4.94
CA SER A 145 -15.47 -7.85 -4.50
C SER A 145 -15.41 -8.07 -2.98
N HIS A 146 -14.29 -7.74 -2.34
CA HIS A 146 -14.14 -7.73 -0.87
C HIS A 146 -15.08 -6.73 -0.16
N ASN A 147 -15.57 -5.73 -0.88
CA ASN A 147 -16.40 -4.63 -0.36
C ASN A 147 -17.82 -4.64 -0.98
N ASP A 148 -18.38 -5.80 -1.34
CA ASP A 148 -19.68 -5.89 -2.02
C ASP A 148 -19.75 -5.03 -3.30
N MET A 149 -18.69 -5.06 -4.10
CA MET A 149 -18.52 -4.25 -5.32
C MET A 149 -18.43 -2.74 -5.10
N LYS A 150 -18.18 -2.28 -3.87
CA LYS A 150 -17.96 -0.86 -3.56
C LYS A 150 -16.49 -0.48 -3.60
N ALA A 151 -16.25 0.80 -3.85
CA ALA A 151 -14.92 1.37 -3.70
C ALA A 151 -14.47 1.38 -2.22
N PRO A 152 -13.16 1.22 -1.94
CA PRO A 152 -12.61 1.21 -0.58
C PRO A 152 -13.05 2.37 0.31
N ALA A 153 -13.13 3.60 -0.21
CA ALA A 153 -13.53 4.76 0.56
C ALA A 153 -15.02 4.68 0.99
N VAL A 154 -15.90 4.24 0.08
CA VAL A 154 -17.34 4.09 0.32
C VAL A 154 -17.64 2.96 1.31
N ALA A 155 -16.89 1.86 1.22
CA ALA A 155 -17.04 0.72 2.13
C ALA A 155 -16.77 1.09 3.59
N LYS A 156 -15.80 1.99 3.83
CA LYS A 156 -15.44 2.46 5.18
C LYS A 156 -16.53 3.32 5.82
N GLU A 157 -17.14 4.22 5.06
CA GLU A 157 -18.19 5.13 5.56
C GLU A 157 -19.44 4.39 6.05
N LYS A 158 -19.83 3.31 5.35
CA LYS A 158 -20.99 2.48 5.74
C LYS A 158 -20.78 1.76 7.08
N LEU A 159 -19.53 1.54 7.48
CA LEU A 159 -19.23 0.81 8.71
C LEU A 159 -18.99 1.72 9.92
N ASN A 160 -18.48 2.93 9.73
CA ASN A 160 -18.49 3.95 10.80
C ASN A 160 -19.93 4.27 11.22
N SER A 161 -20.86 4.36 10.26
CA SER A 161 -22.29 4.56 10.55
C SER A 161 -22.96 3.35 11.21
N LEU A 162 -22.51 2.11 10.92
CA LEU A 162 -23.01 0.90 11.59
C LEU A 162 -22.37 0.66 12.98
N SER A 163 -21.19 1.21 13.25
CA SER A 163 -20.49 1.06 14.53
C SER A 163 -20.78 2.20 15.52
N GLY A 164 -21.55 3.22 15.13
CA GLY A 164 -21.95 4.34 15.99
C GLY A 164 -20.80 5.26 16.41
N ILE A 165 -19.63 5.14 15.79
CA ILE A 165 -18.49 6.02 16.04
C ILE A 165 -18.59 7.18 15.04
N SER A 166 -19.16 8.29 15.52
CA SER A 166 -19.15 9.60 14.84
C SER A 166 -17.92 10.39 15.22
#